data_AF-A0A645CEI0-F1
#
_entry.id   AF-A0A645CEI0-F1
#
_cell.length_a   1.000
_cell.length_b   1.000
_cell.length_c   1.000
_cell.angle_alpha   90.00
_cell.angle_beta   90.00
_cell.angle_gamma   90.00
#
_symmetry.space_group_name_H-M   'P 1'
#
loop_
_entity.id
_entity.type
_entity.pdbx_description
1 polymer ?
#
loop_
_entity_poly.entity_id
_entity_poly.type
_entity_poly.pdbx_seq_one_letter_code
_entity_poly.pdbx_strand_id
1 'polypeptide(L)'
;MISDGYFDVPDVSFLCGHTQNELIAAELKATEYAVSKSGHLNHTILLPEVNAFTVGQLLFLFEMATAFAGELLNINAFDQPGVEEGKKATYALLGKQGYDEKRAELAAIPEKNEKFII
;
A
#
# COMPACT_ATOMS: atom_id res chain seq x y z
N MET A 1 -4.96 29.57 -5.69
CA MET A 1 -5.35 29.72 -7.11
C MET A 1 -4.17 29.33 -7.95
N ILE A 2 -4.39 28.54 -9.00
CA ILE A 2 -3.40 28.28 -10.05
C ILE A 2 -3.12 29.62 -10.74
N SER A 3 -1.85 29.89 -11.04
CA SER A 3 -1.42 31.22 -11.51
C SER A 3 -2.03 31.59 -12.86
N ASP A 4 -2.41 32.86 -13.00
CA ASP A 4 -2.93 33.46 -14.23
C ASP A 4 -1.81 33.84 -15.24
N GLY A 5 -0.66 33.16 -15.17
CA GLY A 5 0.56 33.55 -15.90
C GLY A 5 0.74 32.93 -17.29
N TYR A 6 -0.16 32.03 -17.70
CA TYR A 6 0.05 31.15 -18.86
C TYR A 6 -1.06 31.25 -19.91
N PHE A 7 -1.69 32.42 -20.06
CA PHE A 7 -2.75 32.64 -21.07
C PHE A 7 -2.27 32.46 -22.52
N ASP A 8 -0.96 32.55 -22.73
CA ASP A 8 -0.27 32.35 -24.00
C ASP A 8 0.03 30.87 -24.30
N VAL A 9 -0.25 29.96 -23.35
CA VAL A 9 -0.11 28.50 -23.53
C VAL A 9 -1.49 27.85 -23.43
N PRO A 10 -2.21 27.66 -24.55
CA PRO A 10 -3.61 27.21 -24.57
C PRO A 10 -3.86 25.89 -23.82
N ASP A 11 -2.89 24.98 -23.84
CA ASP A 11 -3.01 23.65 -23.22
C ASP A 11 -3.01 23.68 -21.69
N VAL A 12 -2.59 24.79 -21.06
CA VAL A 12 -2.59 24.94 -19.59
C VAL A 12 -3.41 26.14 -19.12
N SER A 13 -3.79 27.05 -20.03
CA SER A 13 -4.55 28.26 -19.68
C SER A 13 -5.92 27.94 -19.07
N PHE A 14 -6.50 26.77 -19.36
CA PHE A 14 -7.77 26.33 -18.77
C PHE A 14 -7.68 26.08 -17.26
N LEU A 15 -6.47 25.91 -16.72
CA LEU A 15 -6.23 25.76 -15.28
C LEU A 15 -6.20 27.11 -14.55
N CYS A 16 -5.96 28.21 -15.25
CA CYS A 16 -5.94 29.56 -14.66
C CYS A 16 -7.31 29.88 -14.05
N GLY A 17 -7.31 30.56 -12.90
CA GLY A 17 -8.54 30.85 -12.16
C GLY A 17 -9.16 29.67 -11.38
N HIS A 18 -8.59 28.46 -11.44
CA HIS A 18 -8.99 27.35 -10.56
C HIS A 18 -8.14 27.28 -9.28
N THR A 19 -8.64 26.59 -8.26
CA THR A 19 -7.81 26.19 -7.11
C THR A 19 -7.14 24.84 -7.38
N GLN A 20 -6.01 24.58 -6.71
CA GLN A 20 -5.40 23.25 -6.73
C GLN A 20 -6.38 22.18 -6.20
N ASN A 21 -7.23 22.53 -5.23
CA ASN A 21 -8.22 21.63 -4.66
C ASN A 21 -9.32 21.26 -5.67
N GLU A 22 -9.77 22.22 -6.49
CA GLU A 22 -10.71 21.96 -7.59
C GLU A 22 -10.11 21.01 -8.61
N LEU A 23 -8.84 21.22 -8.99
CA LEU A 23 -8.13 20.34 -9.91
C LEU A 23 -8.03 18.92 -9.34
N ILE A 24 -7.57 18.76 -8.10
CA ILE A 24 -7.47 17.45 -7.43
C ILE A 24 -8.84 16.77 -7.34
N ALA A 25 -9.90 17.51 -7.01
CA ALA A 25 -11.25 16.96 -6.94
C ALA A 25 -11.79 16.53 -8.31
N ALA A 26 -11.43 17.25 -9.38
CA ALA A 26 -11.76 16.86 -10.76
C ALA A 26 -10.99 15.59 -11.17
N GLU A 27 -9.70 15.50 -10.85
CA GLU A 27 -8.86 14.33 -11.12
C GLU A 27 -9.33 13.08 -10.36
N LEU A 28 -9.76 13.22 -9.09
CA LEU A 28 -10.37 12.13 -8.32
C LEU A 28 -11.58 11.55 -9.07
N LYS A 29 -12.53 12.40 -9.46
CA LYS A 29 -13.74 11.98 -10.18
C LYS A 29 -13.44 11.38 -11.54
N ALA A 30 -12.50 11.97 -12.28
CA ALA A 30 -12.08 11.47 -13.59
C ALA A 30 -11.46 10.06 -13.47
N THR A 31 -10.66 9.84 -12.42
CA THR A 31 -10.03 8.54 -12.15
C THR A 31 -11.06 7.50 -11.71
N GLU A 32 -11.96 7.83 -10.78
CA GLU A 32 -13.08 6.95 -10.39
C GLU A 32 -13.90 6.52 -11.62
N TYR A 33 -14.21 7.46 -12.53
CA TYR A 33 -14.89 7.16 -13.79
C TYR A 33 -14.07 6.22 -14.68
N ALA A 34 -12.79 6.50 -14.90
CA ALA A 34 -11.94 5.70 -15.78
C ALA A 34 -11.76 4.27 -15.26
N VAL A 35 -11.50 4.10 -13.96
CA VAL A 35 -11.38 2.79 -13.29
C VAL A 35 -12.69 2.02 -13.42
N SER A 36 -13.82 2.65 -13.08
CA SER A 36 -15.15 2.03 -13.24
C SER A 36 -15.43 1.61 -14.68
N LYS A 37 -15.14 2.48 -15.66
CA LYS A 37 -15.35 2.22 -17.09
C LYS A 37 -14.51 1.05 -17.60
N SER A 38 -13.31 0.87 -17.05
CA SER A 38 -12.43 -0.26 -17.40
C SER A 38 -12.86 -1.59 -16.78
N GLY A 39 -13.95 -1.64 -16.01
CA GLY A 39 -14.45 -2.84 -15.36
C GLY A 39 -13.79 -3.18 -14.03
N HIS A 40 -13.03 -2.25 -13.43
CA HIS A 40 -12.38 -2.44 -12.15
C HIS A 40 -13.21 -1.83 -11.01
N LEU A 41 -13.33 -2.59 -9.92
CA LEU A 41 -14.00 -2.10 -8.71
C LEU A 41 -13.18 -1.00 -8.05
N ASN A 42 -13.86 -0.02 -7.48
CA ASN A 42 -13.28 1.06 -6.68
C ASN A 42 -14.19 1.39 -5.49
N HIS A 43 -13.62 2.01 -4.47
CA HIS A 43 -14.31 2.40 -3.25
C HIS A 43 -13.65 3.65 -2.66
N THR A 44 -14.45 4.60 -2.19
CA THR A 44 -13.97 5.88 -1.64
C THR A 44 -14.43 6.03 -0.20
N ILE A 45 -13.47 6.26 0.70
CA ILE A 45 -13.71 6.62 2.10
C ILE A 45 -13.46 8.12 2.25
N LEU A 46 -14.54 8.88 2.46
CA LEU A 46 -14.46 10.34 2.61
C LEU A 46 -14.34 10.72 4.09
N LEU A 47 -13.26 11.42 4.44
CA LEU A 47 -13.14 12.07 5.75
C LEU A 47 -13.65 13.52 5.64
N PRO A 48 -14.48 14.00 6.57
CA PRO A 48 -14.98 15.38 6.53
C PRO A 48 -13.87 16.42 6.76
N GLU A 49 -12.82 16.05 7.49
CA GLU A 49 -11.61 16.83 7.73
C GLU A 49 -10.46 15.87 8.12
N VAL A 50 -9.22 16.36 8.14
CA VAL A 50 -8.06 15.59 8.61
C VAL A 50 -7.67 16.07 10.00
N ASN A 51 -8.08 15.32 11.02
CA ASN A 51 -7.74 15.59 12.42
C ASN A 51 -7.66 14.29 13.23
N ALA A 52 -7.24 14.39 14.50
CA ALA A 52 -7.07 13.22 15.36
C ALA A 52 -8.35 12.38 15.52
N PHE A 53 -9.52 13.02 15.53
CA PHE A 53 -10.80 12.35 15.68
C PHE A 53 -11.15 11.51 14.44
N THR A 54 -11.13 12.13 13.27
CA THR A 54 -11.45 11.49 11.97
C THR A 54 -10.43 10.44 11.57
N VAL A 55 -9.15 10.66 11.87
CA VAL A 55 -8.09 9.65 11.67
C VAL A 55 -8.29 8.47 12.62
N GLY A 56 -8.67 8.72 13.88
CA GLY A 56 -9.00 7.64 14.83
C GLY A 56 -10.16 6.76 14.34
N GLN A 57 -11.19 7.37 13.76
CA GLN A 57 -12.29 6.63 13.13
C GLN A 57 -11.81 5.77 11.96
N LEU A 58 -10.94 6.31 11.10
CA LEU A 58 -10.39 5.57 9.96
C LEU A 58 -9.54 4.37 10.40
N LEU A 59 -8.69 4.54 11.41
CA LEU A 59 -7.87 3.46 11.96
C LEU A 59 -8.76 2.35 12.51
N PHE A 60 -9.73 2.70 13.37
CA PHE A 60 -10.62 1.71 13.98
C PHE A 60 -11.49 0.99 12.92
N LEU A 61 -11.93 1.70 11.88
CA LEU A 61 -12.62 1.09 10.74
C LEU A 61 -11.77 -0.01 10.09
N PHE A 62 -10.50 0.25 9.83
CA PHE A 62 -9.61 -0.74 9.20
C PHE A 62 -9.18 -1.86 10.15
N GLU A 63 -9.00 -1.60 11.44
CA GLU A 63 -8.77 -2.65 12.45
C GLU A 63 -9.94 -3.64 12.48
N MET A 64 -11.18 -3.12 12.55
CA MET A 64 -12.38 -3.95 12.54
C MET A 64 -12.58 -4.66 11.20
N ALA A 65 -12.35 -3.98 10.08
CA ALA A 65 -12.42 -4.59 8.75
C ALA A 65 -11.41 -5.74 8.60
N THR A 66 -10.21 -5.60 9.17
CA THR A 66 -9.18 -6.65 9.17
C THR A 66 -9.61 -7.84 10.00
N ALA A 67 -10.14 -7.62 11.21
CA ALA A 67 -10.67 -8.70 12.05
C ALA A 67 -11.79 -9.47 11.34
N PHE A 68 -12.76 -8.77 10.75
CA PHE A 68 -13.82 -9.41 9.97
C PHE A 68 -13.31 -10.13 8.73
N ALA A 69 -12.35 -9.55 8.01
CA ALA A 69 -11.74 -10.19 6.85
C ALA A 69 -11.05 -11.51 7.25
N GLY A 70 -10.37 -11.56 8.39
CA GLY A 70 -9.77 -12.80 8.90
C GLY A 70 -10.81 -13.92 9.09
N GLU A 71 -11.91 -13.60 9.79
CA GLU A 71 -13.01 -14.55 9.99
C GLU A 71 -13.66 -14.98 8.66
N LEU A 72 -13.93 -14.03 7.75
CA LEU A 72 -14.52 -14.33 6.43
C LEU A 72 -13.61 -15.19 5.55
N LEU A 73 -12.29 -15.05 5.69
CA LEU A 73 -11.28 -15.83 4.98
C LEU A 73 -10.90 -17.12 5.71
N ASN A 74 -11.47 -17.39 6.90
CA ASN A 74 -11.15 -18.52 7.76
C ASN A 74 -9.64 -18.59 8.13
N ILE A 75 -9.07 -17.44 8.50
CA ILE A 75 -7.69 -17.29 8.98
C ILE A 75 -7.66 -16.51 10.30
N ASN A 76 -6.61 -16.72 11.10
CA ASN A 76 -6.41 -15.92 12.31
C ASN A 76 -5.82 -14.55 11.96
N ALA A 77 -6.60 -13.48 12.12
CA ALA A 77 -6.13 -12.11 11.87
C ALA A 77 -5.12 -11.60 12.93
N PHE A 78 -4.92 -12.35 14.02
CA PHE A 78 -4.17 -11.89 15.19
C PHE A 78 -2.85 -12.65 15.41
N ASP A 79 -2.44 -13.52 14.50
CA ASP A 79 -1.13 -14.17 14.53
C ASP A 79 -0.27 -13.86 13.30
N GLN A 80 0.99 -14.28 13.35
CA GLN A 80 1.98 -14.06 12.30
C GLN A 80 3.09 -15.13 12.32
N PRO A 81 2.76 -16.43 12.29
CA PRO A 81 3.76 -17.50 12.50
C PRO A 81 4.89 -17.49 11.45
N GLY A 82 4.63 -17.04 10.23
CA GLY A 82 5.61 -17.01 9.14
C GLY A 82 6.82 -16.10 9.38
N VAL A 83 6.72 -15.11 10.27
CA VAL A 83 7.85 -14.17 10.52
C VAL A 83 8.99 -14.82 11.28
N GLU A 84 8.71 -15.88 12.04
CA GLU A 84 9.72 -16.54 12.88
C GLU A 84 10.75 -17.29 12.05
N GLU A 85 10.36 -17.92 10.94
CA GLU A 85 11.33 -18.61 10.08
C GLU A 85 12.36 -17.65 9.48
N GLY A 86 11.94 -16.44 9.07
CA GLY A 86 12.85 -15.39 8.61
C GLY A 86 13.86 -14.96 9.69
N LYS A 87 13.41 -14.84 10.95
CA LYS A 87 14.30 -14.53 12.08
C LYS A 87 15.31 -15.65 12.34
N LYS A 88 14.85 -16.91 12.39
CA LYS A 88 15.72 -18.08 12.60
C LYS A 88 16.75 -18.21 11.49
N ALA A 89 16.35 -18.01 10.24
CA ALA A 89 17.28 -18.03 9.10
C ALA A 89 18.34 -16.92 9.22
N THR A 90 17.92 -15.71 9.57
CA THR A 90 18.84 -14.58 9.82
C THR A 90 19.85 -14.91 10.92
N TYR A 91 19.38 -15.47 12.05
CA TYR A 91 20.28 -15.88 13.14
C TYR A 91 21.28 -16.94 12.71
N ALA A 92 20.85 -17.92 11.93
CA ALA A 92 21.71 -18.97 11.41
C ALA A 92 22.81 -18.41 10.50
N LEU A 93 22.45 -17.51 9.57
CA LEU A 93 23.38 -16.85 8.64
C LEU A 93 24.40 -15.96 9.36
N LEU A 94 23.98 -15.27 10.41
CA LEU A 94 24.86 -14.40 11.21
C LEU A 94 25.69 -15.15 12.27
N GLY A 95 25.61 -16.48 12.30
CA GLY A 95 26.49 -17.27 13.15
C GLY A 95 26.02 -17.45 14.60
N LYS A 96 24.75 -17.17 14.93
CA LYS A 96 24.25 -17.29 16.30
C LYS A 96 24.31 -18.75 16.78
N GLN A 97 24.85 -18.96 17.98
CA GLN A 97 24.93 -20.28 18.60
C GLN A 97 23.54 -20.89 18.81
N GLY A 98 23.40 -22.20 18.57
CA GLY A 98 22.13 -22.93 18.69
C GLY A 98 21.28 -22.95 17.42
N TYR A 99 21.80 -22.46 16.30
CA TYR A 99 21.14 -22.44 14.98
C TYR A 99 21.94 -23.20 13.91
N ASP A 100 22.82 -24.11 14.32
CA ASP A 100 23.78 -24.77 13.42
C ASP A 100 23.09 -25.69 12.40
N GLU A 101 22.03 -26.40 12.81
CA GLU A 101 21.19 -27.20 11.89
C GLU A 101 20.54 -26.33 10.82
N LYS A 102 19.98 -25.17 11.22
CA LYS A 102 19.38 -24.22 10.29
C LYS A 102 20.42 -23.60 9.36
N ARG A 103 21.65 -23.40 9.82
CA ARG A 103 22.75 -22.92 8.98
C ARG A 103 23.12 -23.97 7.92
N ALA A 104 23.16 -25.25 8.29
CA ALA A 104 23.40 -26.34 7.36
C ALA A 104 22.27 -26.45 6.32
N GLU A 105 21.01 -26.33 6.74
CA GLU A 105 19.84 -26.27 5.84
C GLU A 105 20.00 -25.14 4.80
N LEU A 106 20.34 -23.93 5.25
CA LEU A 106 20.52 -22.78 4.36
C LEU A 106 21.71 -22.92 3.41
N ALA A 107 22.81 -23.56 3.86
CA ALA A 107 23.97 -23.82 3.02
C ALA A 107 23.70 -24.86 1.92
N ALA A 108 22.66 -25.69 2.08
CA ALA A 108 22.24 -26.66 1.08
C ALA A 108 21.29 -26.07 0.01
N ILE A 109 20.87 -24.80 0.16
CA ILE A 109 20.05 -24.13 -0.84
C ILE A 109 20.86 -23.97 -2.15
N PRO A 110 20.33 -24.37 -3.31
CA PRO A 110 21.03 -24.22 -4.58
C PRO A 110 21.39 -22.76 -4.86
N GLU A 111 22.57 -22.54 -5.44
CA GLU A 111 22.94 -21.21 -5.90
C GLU A 111 21.91 -20.67 -6.91
N LYS A 112 21.65 -19.37 -6.82
CA LYS A 112 20.71 -18.72 -7.74
C LYS A 112 21.27 -18.82 -9.16
N ASN A 113 20.43 -19.24 -10.10
CA ASN A 113 20.82 -19.31 -11.49
C ASN A 113 20.90 -17.89 -12.08
N GLU A 114 22.11 -17.48 -12.47
CA GLU A 114 22.41 -16.15 -13.02
C GLU A 114 21.53 -15.77 -14.22
N LYS A 115 21.03 -16.75 -14.98
CA LYS A 115 20.11 -16.52 -16.11
C LYS A 115 18.79 -15.85 -15.70
N PHE A 116 18.37 -15.99 -14.44
CA PHE A 116 17.10 -15.47 -13.92
C PHE A 116 17.29 -14.33 -12.92
N ILE A 117 18.50 -13.80 -12.79
CA ILE A 117 18.79 -12.63 -11.97
C ILE A 117 18.75 -11.41 -12.91
N ILE A 118 17.78 -10.51 -12.68
CA ILE A 118 17.64 -9.22 -13.40
C ILE A 118 18.51 -8.17 -12.70
#